data_AF-A0A8H3HM19-F1
#
_entry.id   AF-A0A8H3HM19-F1
#
_cell.length_a   1.000
_cell.length_b   1.000
_cell.length_c   1.000
_cell.angle_alpha   90.00
_cell.angle_beta   90.00
_cell.angle_gamma   90.00
#
_symmetry.space_group_name_H-M   'P 1'
#
loop_
_entity.id
_entity.type
_entity.pdbx_description
1 polymer ?
#
loop_
_entity_poly.entity_id
_entity_poly.type
_entity_poly.pdbx_seq_one_letter_code
_entity_poly.pdbx_strand_id
1 'polypeptide(L)'
;MKPGTYRIVNLVSGTVITETENGAVGWQLTGGKHQQWFAQRSGEGYQFQNVTSGGYLTIASTNDNNNKLYCGAYPTTWMLVTNPEYTGKDVYGIVMGDTDRVLDLNDNDFFQTRIQRRPEMQNVEIRTYKPSDETGEDPTEAQLALARAEKTIQTQAAEIEFLRKLLLGSRQEYSPKHPNNIE
;
A
#
# COMPACT_ATOMS: atom_id res chain seq x y z
N MET A 1 -8.29 10.31 2.74
CA MET A 1 -7.73 9.05 2.19
C MET A 1 -8.87 8.09 1.82
N LYS A 2 -8.65 7.13 0.91
CA LYS A 2 -9.59 6.01 0.68
C LYS A 2 -9.10 4.79 1.49
N PRO A 3 -9.95 3.79 1.78
CA PRO A 3 -9.45 2.50 2.25
C PRO A 3 -8.53 1.83 1.22
N GLY A 4 -7.56 1.05 1.68
CA GLY A 4 -6.55 0.43 0.81
C GLY A 4 -5.27 0.07 1.54
N THR A 5 -4.32 -0.53 0.83
CA THR A 5 -3.00 -0.86 1.38
C THR A 5 -2.04 0.31 1.19
N TYR A 6 -1.33 0.68 2.24
CA TYR A 6 -0.44 1.84 2.28
C TYR A 6 0.90 1.49 2.91
N ARG A 7 1.90 2.34 2.66
CA ARG A 7 3.10 2.42 3.50
C ARG A 7 3.06 3.75 4.24
N ILE A 8 3.28 3.70 5.55
CA ILE A 8 3.28 4.90 6.38
C ILE A 8 4.74 5.33 6.54
N VAL A 9 5.08 6.53 6.05
CA VAL A 9 6.45 7.03 5.92
C VAL A 9 6.65 8.22 6.85
N ASN A 10 7.68 8.19 7.67
CA ASN A 10 8.09 9.37 8.43
C ASN A 10 8.83 10.33 7.47
N LEU A 11 8.35 11.57 7.29
CA LEU A 11 8.95 12.51 6.33
C LEU A 11 10.35 12.96 6.71
N VAL A 12 10.61 13.07 8.01
CA VAL A 12 11.86 13.63 8.54
C VAL A 12 13.01 12.64 8.34
N SER A 13 12.80 11.38 8.71
CA SER A 13 13.81 10.33 8.61
C SER A 13 13.78 9.56 7.29
N GLY A 14 12.67 9.62 6.55
CA GLY A 14 12.44 8.80 5.35
C GLY A 14 12.19 7.31 5.65
N THR A 15 12.10 6.93 6.93
CA THR A 15 11.82 5.54 7.35
C THR A 15 10.33 5.22 7.24
N VAL A 16 10.01 3.92 7.22
CA VAL A 16 8.63 3.42 7.13
C VAL A 16 8.25 2.61 8.36
N ILE A 17 6.97 2.69 8.76
CA ILE A 17 6.44 1.85 9.84
C ILE A 17 6.54 0.39 9.42
N THR A 18 7.32 -0.35 10.19
CA THR A 18 7.64 -1.76 9.97
C THR A 18 7.23 -2.56 11.19
N GLU A 19 6.43 -3.60 10.98
CA GLU A 19 6.16 -4.58 12.02
C GLU A 19 7.39 -5.46 12.27
N THR A 20 7.68 -5.70 13.55
CA THR A 20 8.71 -6.62 14.04
C THR A 20 8.14 -7.43 15.20
N GLU A 21 8.88 -8.45 15.65
CA GLU A 21 8.53 -9.25 16.83
C GLU A 21 8.36 -8.39 18.11
N ASN A 22 9.03 -7.25 18.18
CA ASN A 22 9.04 -6.36 19.34
C ASN A 22 8.07 -5.16 19.20
N GLY A 23 7.24 -5.14 18.14
CA GLY A 23 6.29 -4.07 17.86
C GLY A 23 6.61 -3.28 16.58
N ALA A 24 6.19 -2.02 16.53
CA ALA A 24 6.32 -1.18 15.33
C ALA A 24 7.54 -0.24 15.41
N VAL A 25 8.38 -0.28 14.38
CA VAL A 25 9.62 0.50 14.27
C VAL A 25 9.70 1.29 12.97
N GLY A 26 10.45 2.38 12.96
CA GLY A 26 10.95 3.04 11.76
C GLY A 26 12.08 2.23 11.16
N TRP A 27 11.91 1.79 9.92
CA TRP A 27 12.97 1.07 9.21
C TRP A 27 13.14 1.59 7.80
N GLN A 28 14.30 1.33 7.20
CA GLN A 28 14.50 1.61 5.78
C GLN A 28 13.46 0.88 4.91
N LEU A 29 13.05 1.52 3.81
CA LEU A 29 12.10 0.93 2.88
C LEU A 29 12.73 -0.28 2.16
N THR A 30 12.21 -1.47 2.43
CA THR A 30 12.64 -2.74 1.78
C THR A 30 11.57 -3.28 0.82
N GLY A 31 10.36 -2.75 0.90
CA GLY A 31 9.21 -3.19 0.10
C GLY A 31 8.48 -4.41 0.66
N GLY A 32 8.98 -5.00 1.75
CA GLY A 32 8.40 -6.18 2.40
C GLY A 32 6.96 -5.99 2.87
N LYS A 33 6.21 -7.10 2.96
CA LYS A 33 4.81 -7.08 3.41
C LYS A 33 4.64 -6.58 4.86
N HIS A 34 5.66 -6.74 5.70
CA HIS A 34 5.66 -6.23 7.09
C HIS A 34 5.69 -4.69 7.15
N GLN A 35 5.92 -4.00 6.02
CA GLN A 35 5.85 -2.55 5.88
C GLN A 35 4.52 -2.09 5.23
N GLN A 36 3.60 -3.01 4.97
CA GLN A 36 2.34 -2.74 4.28
C GLN A 36 1.18 -2.81 5.28
N TRP A 37 0.36 -1.77 5.26
CA TRP A 37 -0.72 -1.55 6.21
C TRP A 37 -2.03 -1.33 5.47
N PHE A 38 -2.98 -2.22 5.67
CA PHE A 38 -4.33 -2.06 5.15
C PHE A 38 -5.10 -1.07 6.03
N ALA A 39 -5.38 0.11 5.47
CA ALA A 39 -6.14 1.15 6.12
C ALA A 39 -7.63 0.94 5.88
N GLN A 40 -8.38 0.77 6.96
CA GLN A 40 -9.83 0.59 6.98
C GLN A 40 -10.47 1.79 7.68
N ARG A 41 -11.65 2.24 7.22
CA ARG A 41 -12.37 3.31 7.93
C ARG A 41 -12.88 2.80 9.28
N SER A 42 -12.80 3.65 10.30
CA SER A 42 -13.32 3.40 11.65
C SER A 42 -13.82 4.71 12.23
N GLY A 43 -15.15 4.92 12.18
CA GLY A 43 -15.75 6.21 12.51
C GLY A 43 -15.19 7.34 11.64
N GLU A 44 -14.73 8.40 12.29
CA GLU A 44 -14.08 9.56 11.64
C GLU A 44 -12.60 9.31 11.29
N GLY A 45 -12.04 8.19 11.72
CA GLY A 45 -10.63 7.84 11.54
C GLY A 45 -10.40 6.55 10.75
N TYR A 46 -9.23 5.97 10.95
CA TYR A 46 -8.76 4.75 10.31
C TYR A 46 -8.18 3.77 11.32
N GLN A 47 -8.28 2.49 10.99
CA GLN A 47 -7.49 1.44 11.61
C GLN A 47 -6.48 0.94 10.57
N PHE A 48 -5.28 0.59 11.01
CA PHE A 48 -4.22 0.09 10.15
C PHE A 48 -3.88 -1.33 10.54
N GLN A 49 -4.08 -2.28 9.63
CA GLN A 49 -3.80 -3.69 9.85
C GLN A 49 -2.57 -4.10 9.03
N ASN A 50 -1.58 -4.74 9.65
CA ASN A 50 -0.43 -5.24 8.90
C ASN A 50 -0.86 -6.35 7.94
N VAL A 51 -0.42 -6.27 6.68
CA VAL A 51 -0.78 -7.26 5.65
C VAL A 51 -0.15 -8.64 5.92
N THR A 52 0.94 -8.71 6.68
CA THR A 52 1.64 -9.97 6.97
C THR A 52 1.01 -10.70 8.14
N SER A 53 0.86 -10.02 9.29
CA SER A 53 0.40 -10.66 10.52
C SER A 53 -1.12 -10.59 10.72
N GLY A 54 -1.80 -9.64 10.07
CA GLY A 54 -3.18 -9.28 10.40
C GLY A 54 -3.31 -8.51 11.72
N GLY A 55 -2.20 -8.16 12.38
CA GLY A 55 -2.20 -7.37 13.60
C GLY A 55 -2.48 -5.89 13.33
N TYR A 56 -3.24 -5.24 14.20
CA TYR A 56 -3.53 -3.82 14.10
C TYR A 56 -2.43 -2.99 14.75
N LEU A 57 -2.08 -1.88 14.09
CA LEU A 57 -1.23 -0.83 14.63
C LEU A 57 -1.92 -0.20 15.84
N THR A 58 -1.45 -0.55 17.04
CA THR A 58 -2.15 -0.26 18.30
C THR A 58 -1.20 0.09 19.44
N ILE A 59 -1.74 0.54 20.57
CA ILE A 59 -0.99 0.92 21.77
C ILE A 59 -1.49 0.08 22.94
N ALA A 60 -0.56 -0.52 23.69
CA ALA A 60 -0.91 -1.54 24.69
C ALA A 60 -1.51 -0.91 25.94
N SER A 61 -0.90 0.18 26.38
CA SER A 61 -1.34 1.01 27.52
C SER A 61 -0.65 2.37 27.38
N THR A 62 -1.39 3.45 27.60
CA THR A 62 -0.86 4.82 27.65
C THR A 62 -0.05 5.09 28.92
N ASN A 63 -0.02 4.13 29.85
CA ASN A 63 0.50 4.31 31.21
C ASN A 63 1.70 3.38 31.51
N ASP A 64 1.84 2.24 30.82
CA ASP A 64 2.79 1.18 31.26
C ASP A 64 3.89 0.81 30.23
N ASN A 65 3.71 1.10 28.93
CA ASN A 65 4.59 0.60 27.86
C ASN A 65 5.36 1.69 27.09
N ASN A 66 5.80 2.77 27.76
CA ASN A 66 6.49 3.90 27.12
C ASN A 66 5.74 4.48 25.91
N ASN A 67 4.42 4.28 25.83
CA ASN A 67 3.57 4.64 24.68
C ASN A 67 4.00 4.01 23.36
N LYS A 68 4.78 2.91 23.38
CA LYS A 68 5.26 2.22 22.18
C LYS A 68 4.10 1.59 21.42
N LEU A 69 4.20 1.65 20.09
CA LEU A 69 3.28 0.96 19.21
C LEU A 69 3.67 -0.51 19.07
N TYR A 70 2.66 -1.35 18.98
CA TYR A 70 2.79 -2.77 18.68
C TYR A 70 1.67 -3.21 17.74
N CYS A 71 1.76 -4.45 17.28
CA CYS A 71 0.77 -5.07 16.41
C CYS A 71 -0.07 -6.02 17.24
N GLY A 72 -1.32 -5.66 17.50
CA GLY A 72 -2.21 -6.40 18.41
C GLY A 72 -3.54 -6.75 17.78
N ALA A 73 -4.30 -7.63 18.44
CA ALA A 73 -5.62 -8.05 17.98
C ALA A 73 -6.69 -6.94 18.10
N TYR A 74 -6.47 -5.94 18.96
CA TYR A 74 -7.43 -4.89 19.24
C TYR A 74 -7.03 -3.58 18.52
N PRO A 75 -7.87 -3.08 17.60
CA PRO A 75 -7.54 -1.92 16.81
C PRO A 75 -7.58 -0.61 17.61
N THR A 76 -6.63 0.27 17.32
CA THR A 76 -6.70 1.69 17.69
C THR A 76 -7.25 2.48 16.51
N THR A 77 -8.19 3.40 16.77
CA THR A 77 -8.63 4.37 15.76
C THR A 77 -7.65 5.53 15.69
N TRP A 78 -7.21 5.85 14.48
CA TRP A 78 -6.26 6.91 14.17
C TRP A 78 -6.90 7.97 13.28
N MET A 79 -6.87 9.22 13.74
CA MET A 79 -7.33 10.39 13.01
C MET A 79 -6.21 10.91 12.12
N LEU A 80 -6.55 11.20 10.86
CA LEU A 80 -5.63 11.82 9.90
C LEU A 80 -5.90 13.32 9.85
N VAL A 81 -4.92 14.11 10.28
CA VAL A 81 -5.01 15.57 10.33
C VAL A 81 -4.18 16.15 9.20
N THR A 82 -4.80 16.96 8.35
CA THR A 82 -4.10 17.61 7.24
C THR A 82 -3.19 18.73 7.74
N ASN A 83 -1.97 18.80 7.22
CA ASN A 83 -1.11 19.97 7.41
C ASN A 83 -1.35 20.99 6.27
N PRO A 84 -1.70 22.26 6.58
CA PRO A 84 -1.89 23.32 5.58
C PRO A 84 -0.70 23.51 4.62
N GLU A 85 0.54 23.30 5.09
CA GLU A 85 1.76 23.43 4.27
C GLU A 85 1.85 22.36 3.17
N TYR A 86 1.10 21.25 3.32
CA TYR A 86 1.06 20.13 2.39
C TYR A 86 -0.32 19.98 1.75
N THR A 87 -1.10 21.06 1.67
CA THR A 87 -2.42 21.07 1.03
C THR A 87 -2.35 20.45 -0.38
N GLY A 88 -3.21 19.47 -0.64
CA GLY A 88 -3.25 18.74 -1.91
C GLY A 88 -2.26 17.55 -2.01
N LYS A 89 -1.52 17.24 -0.95
CA LYS A 89 -0.65 16.06 -0.84
C LYS A 89 -1.22 15.06 0.18
N ASP A 90 -0.87 13.79 0.05
CA ASP A 90 -1.23 12.72 0.99
C ASP A 90 -0.31 12.73 2.24
N VAL A 91 -0.18 13.89 2.88
CA VAL A 91 0.64 14.12 4.07
C VAL A 91 -0.26 14.44 5.25
N TYR A 92 -0.08 13.72 6.36
CA TYR A 92 -0.98 13.77 7.50
C TYR A 92 -0.23 13.70 8.84
N GLY A 93 -0.66 14.51 9.81
CA GLY A 93 -0.47 14.13 11.21
C GLY A 93 -1.35 12.92 11.54
N ILE A 94 -0.82 11.96 12.28
CA ILE A 94 -1.57 10.78 12.73
C ILE A 94 -1.81 10.92 14.23
N VAL A 95 -3.07 11.04 14.63
CA VAL A 95 -3.48 11.31 16.02
C VAL A 95 -4.30 10.13 16.53
N MET A 96 -4.06 9.68 17.75
CA MET A 96 -4.90 8.66 18.38
C MET A 96 -6.30 9.24 18.67
N GLY A 97 -7.35 8.55 18.23
CA GLY A 97 -8.73 8.99 18.38
C GLY A 97 -9.10 9.36 19.81
N ASP A 98 -9.88 10.43 19.95
CA ASP A 98 -10.35 10.98 21.24
C ASP A 98 -9.24 11.38 22.24
N THR A 99 -8.02 11.58 21.75
CA THR A 99 -6.87 12.02 22.56
C THR A 99 -6.09 13.18 21.92
N ASP A 100 -5.19 13.78 22.67
CA ASP A 100 -4.20 14.77 22.20
C ASP A 100 -2.84 14.13 21.84
N ARG A 101 -2.83 12.80 21.65
CA ARG A 101 -1.63 12.01 21.43
C ARG A 101 -1.38 11.79 19.95
N VAL A 102 -0.19 12.15 19.51
CA VAL A 102 0.23 11.99 18.11
C VAL A 102 1.22 10.85 17.98
N LEU A 103 1.19 10.21 16.81
CA LEU A 103 2.20 9.25 16.41
C LEU A 103 3.54 9.97 16.21
N ASP A 104 4.58 9.45 16.85
CA ASP A 104 5.92 10.02 16.89
C ASP A 104 6.95 8.92 16.68
N LEU A 105 8.08 9.24 16.03
CA LEU A 105 9.22 8.34 15.90
C LEU A 105 10.29 8.80 16.88
N ASN A 106 10.63 7.95 17.85
CA ASN A 106 11.66 8.30 18.82
C ASN A 106 13.09 8.04 18.32
N ASP A 107 14.08 8.52 19.07
CA ASP A 107 15.51 8.40 18.75
C ASP A 107 16.03 6.95 18.69
N ASN A 108 15.25 5.97 19.15
CA ASN A 108 15.58 4.54 19.08
C ASN A 108 14.85 3.83 17.93
N ASP A 109 14.36 4.59 16.95
CA ASP A 109 13.58 4.12 15.81
C ASP A 109 12.28 3.39 16.20
N PHE A 110 11.77 3.54 17.42
CA PHE A 110 10.47 2.99 17.78
C PHE A 110 9.37 4.03 17.53
N PHE A 111 8.28 3.60 16.91
CA PHE A 111 7.07 4.41 16.89
C PHE A 111 6.42 4.38 18.26
N GLN A 112 6.05 5.57 18.74
CA GLN A 112 5.37 5.77 20.01
C GLN A 112 4.26 6.81 19.84
N THR A 113 3.47 7.02 20.90
CA THR A 113 2.68 8.25 21.00
C THR A 113 3.25 9.25 21.98
N ARG A 114 3.12 10.52 21.63
CA ARG A 114 3.51 11.66 22.48
C ARG A 114 2.34 12.63 22.61
N ILE A 115 2.16 13.18 23.81
CA ILE A 115 1.21 14.28 24.03
C ILE A 115 1.71 15.50 23.28
N GLN A 116 0.89 16.04 22.38
CA GLN A 116 1.25 17.20 21.60
C GLN A 116 0.67 18.48 22.22
N ARG A 117 1.51 19.23 22.96
CA ARG A 117 1.13 20.53 23.54
C ARG A 117 1.22 21.72 22.56
N ARG A 118 1.77 21.53 21.36
CA ARG A 118 1.91 22.57 20.31
C ARG A 118 1.69 21.99 18.92
N PRO A 119 1.10 22.74 17.97
CA PRO A 119 0.69 22.24 16.65
C PRO A 119 1.84 22.01 15.66
N GLU A 120 3.10 21.95 16.13
CA GLU A 120 4.27 21.64 15.31
C GLU A 120 4.23 20.14 15.00
N MET A 121 3.34 19.76 14.08
CA MET A 121 3.11 18.38 13.67
C MET A 121 4.44 17.84 13.16
N GLN A 122 4.95 16.77 13.79
CA GLN A 122 5.91 15.94 13.09
C GLN A 122 5.15 15.33 11.92
N ASN A 123 5.48 15.81 10.73
CA ASN A 123 4.72 15.46 9.54
C ASN A 123 5.02 14.01 9.20
N VAL A 124 4.01 13.15 9.31
CA VAL A 124 4.06 11.80 8.75
C VAL A 124 3.47 11.88 7.35
N GLU A 125 4.15 11.31 6.37
CA GLU A 125 3.59 11.16 5.03
C GLU A 125 3.04 9.75 4.90
N ILE A 126 1.74 9.63 4.66
CA ILE A 126 1.18 8.35 4.28
C ILE A 126 1.39 8.23 2.77
N ARG A 127 2.53 7.66 2.37
CA ARG A 127 2.74 7.41 0.94
C ARG A 127 1.82 6.30 0.48
N THR A 128 1.07 6.64 -0.55
CA THR A 128 0.35 5.63 -1.32
C THR A 128 1.37 4.71 -1.99
N TYR A 129 1.44 3.48 -1.52
CA TYR A 129 1.86 2.38 -2.37
C TYR A 129 0.57 1.77 -2.87
N LYS A 130 0.25 1.96 -4.14
CA LYS A 130 -0.68 1.05 -4.83
C LYS A 130 0.15 -0.19 -5.17
N PRO A 131 0.11 -1.29 -4.39
CA PRO A 131 0.30 -2.57 -5.04
C PRO A 131 -0.80 -2.65 -6.08
N SER A 132 -0.43 -2.93 -7.32
CA SER A 132 -1.36 -3.16 -8.43
C SER A 132 -2.63 -3.85 -7.96
N ASP A 133 -3.76 -3.15 -8.07
CA ASP A 133 -5.14 -3.63 -8.12
C ASP A 133 -5.49 -4.94 -7.38
N GLU A 134 -5.31 -5.02 -6.06
CA GLU A 134 -5.97 -6.05 -5.25
C GLU A 134 -6.43 -5.42 -3.92
N THR A 135 -7.62 -4.82 -3.95
CA THR A 135 -8.39 -4.41 -2.77
C THR A 135 -8.58 -5.61 -1.86
N GLY A 136 -8.08 -5.55 -0.62
CA GLY A 136 -8.26 -6.55 0.44
C GLY A 136 -9.68 -6.64 1.00
N GLU A 137 -10.71 -6.44 0.16
CA GLU A 137 -12.02 -7.04 0.40
C GLU A 137 -11.98 -8.43 -0.27
N ASP A 138 -12.55 -9.45 0.37
CA ASP A 138 -12.77 -10.71 -0.32
C ASP A 138 -13.49 -10.40 -1.65
N PRO A 139 -12.90 -10.74 -2.80
CA PRO A 139 -13.41 -10.30 -4.07
C PRO A 139 -14.81 -10.86 -4.25
N THR A 140 -15.77 -9.96 -4.45
CA THR A 140 -17.15 -10.34 -4.74
C THR A 140 -17.18 -11.31 -5.92
N GLU A 141 -18.15 -12.21 -5.97
CA GLU A 141 -18.24 -13.22 -7.05
C GLU A 141 -18.24 -12.57 -8.45
N ALA A 142 -18.77 -11.35 -8.56
CA ALA A 142 -18.71 -10.52 -9.76
C ALA A 142 -17.29 -10.04 -10.12
N GLN A 143 -16.47 -9.66 -9.13
CA GLN A 143 -15.06 -9.28 -9.34
C GLN A 143 -14.19 -10.49 -9.72
N LEU A 144 -14.44 -11.66 -9.12
CA LEU A 144 -13.79 -12.91 -9.52
C LEU A 144 -14.17 -13.32 -10.95
N ALA A 145 -15.45 -13.17 -11.31
CA ALA A 145 -15.91 -13.44 -12.67
C ALA A 145 -15.29 -12.48 -13.69
N LEU A 146 -15.16 -11.20 -13.35
CA LEU A 146 -14.53 -10.20 -14.20
C LEU A 146 -13.04 -10.48 -14.40
N ALA A 147 -12.29 -10.77 -13.34
CA ALA A 147 -10.86 -11.12 -13.43
C ALA A 147 -10.63 -12.39 -14.26
N ARG A 148 -11.50 -13.40 -14.14
CA ARG A 148 -11.46 -14.61 -14.98
C ARG A 148 -11.74 -14.29 -16.45
N ALA A 149 -12.71 -13.43 -16.72
CA ALA A 149 -13.04 -12.98 -18.08
C ALA A 149 -11.90 -12.19 -18.70
N GLU A 150 -11.30 -11.25 -17.97
CA GLU A 150 -10.16 -10.45 -18.43
C GLU A 150 -8.93 -11.31 -18.74
N LYS A 151 -8.62 -12.28 -17.87
CA LYS A 151 -7.53 -13.24 -18.12
C LYS A 151 -7.79 -14.09 -19.36
N THR A 152 -9.04 -14.48 -19.59
CA THR A 152 -9.45 -15.25 -20.78
C THR A 152 -9.29 -14.40 -22.05
N ILE A 153 -9.72 -13.13 -22.01
CA ILE A 153 -9.59 -12.19 -23.12
C ILE A 153 -8.12 -11.93 -23.45
N GLN A 154 -7.27 -11.72 -22.43
CA GLN A 154 -5.84 -11.52 -22.65
C GLN A 154 -5.15 -12.75 -23.26
N THR A 155 -5.53 -13.94 -22.79
CA THR A 155 -5.01 -15.20 -23.34
C THR A 155 -5.42 -15.36 -24.80
N GLN A 156 -6.70 -15.12 -25.12
CA GLN A 156 -7.20 -15.16 -26.50
C GLN A 156 -6.56 -14.09 -27.38
N ALA A 157 -6.33 -12.88 -26.86
CA ALA A 157 -5.68 -11.81 -27.60
C ALA A 157 -4.22 -12.16 -27.94
N ALA A 158 -3.49 -12.74 -26.99
CA ALA A 158 -2.12 -13.21 -27.21
C ALA A 158 -2.07 -14.35 -28.24
N GLU A 159 -3.02 -15.28 -28.19
CA GLU A 159 -3.14 -16.36 -29.18
C GLU A 159 -3.48 -15.82 -30.58
N ILE A 160 -4.41 -14.87 -30.69
CA ILE A 160 -4.73 -14.21 -31.96
C ILE A 160 -3.51 -13.47 -32.52
N GLU A 161 -2.75 -12.78 -31.67
CA GLU A 161 -1.54 -12.08 -32.10
C GLU A 161 -0.47 -13.06 -32.57
N PHE A 162 -0.30 -14.18 -31.86
CA PHE A 162 0.59 -15.26 -32.25
C PHE A 162 0.19 -15.86 -33.61
N LEU A 163 -1.09 -16.18 -33.81
CA LEU A 163 -1.61 -16.70 -35.08
C LEU A 163 -1.47 -15.68 -36.22
N ARG A 164 -1.67 -14.38 -35.96
CA ARG A 164 -1.44 -13.32 -36.94
C ARG A 164 0.02 -13.25 -37.37
N LYS A 165 0.96 -13.33 -36.43
CA LYS A 165 2.40 -13.36 -36.73
C LYS A 165 2.78 -14.60 -37.55
N LEU A 166 2.23 -15.76 -37.20
CA LEU A 166 2.44 -17.00 -37.94
C LEU A 166 1.95 -16.90 -39.39
N LEU A 167 0.71 -16.41 -39.59
CA LEU A 167 0.11 -16.23 -40.91
C LEU A 167 0.86 -15.20 -41.77
N LEU A 168 1.30 -14.09 -41.18
CA LEU A 168 2.12 -13.07 -41.86
C LEU A 168 3.50 -13.61 -42.28
N GLY A 169 4.13 -14.42 -41.44
CA GLY A 169 5.39 -15.11 -41.76
C GLY A 169 5.24 -16.08 -42.93
N SER A 170 4.18 -16.90 -42.94
CA SER A 170 3.89 -17.83 -44.04
C SER A 170 3.50 -17.15 -45.36
N ARG A 171 3.13 -15.86 -45.35
CA ARG A 171 2.78 -15.10 -46.57
C ARG A 171 4.00 -14.49 -47.28
N GLN A 172 5.14 -14.36 -46.59
CA GLN A 172 6.39 -13.87 -47.19
C GLN A 172 7.17 -14.96 -47.95
N GLU A 173 6.90 -16.24 -47.70
CA GLU A 173 7.58 -17.35 -48.39
C GLU A 173 6.98 -17.69 -49.77
N TYR A 174 5.76 -17.23 -50.06
CA TYR A 174 5.11 -17.40 -51.37
C TYR A 174 5.10 -16.10 -52.18
N SER A 175 6.30 -15.61 -52.53
CA SER A 175 6.44 -14.71 -53.68
C SER A 175 6.91 -15.56 -54.87
N PRO A 176 6.06 -15.88 -55.86
CA PRO A 176 6.47 -16.70 -56.99
C PRO A 176 7.50 -15.91 -57.80
N LYS A 177 8.77 -16.34 -57.75
CA LYS A 177 9.80 -15.83 -58.65
C LYS A 177 9.40 -16.24 -60.07
N HIS A 178 8.99 -15.26 -60.88
CA HIS A 178 8.90 -15.45 -62.32
C HIS A 178 10.29 -15.85 -62.85
N PRO A 179 10.43 -17.00 -63.52
CA PRO A 179 11.66 -17.30 -64.23
C PRO A 179 11.70 -16.43 -65.49
N ASN A 180 12.62 -15.47 -65.52
CA ASN A 180 12.97 -14.78 -66.75
C ASN A 180 13.68 -15.78 -67.67
N ASN A 181 13.16 -15.85 -68.90
CA ASN A 181 13.60 -16.75 -69.94
C ASN A 181 15.03 -16.47 -70.42
N ILE A 182 15.62 -17.59 -70.83
CA ILE A 182 16.92 -17.85 -71.42
C ILE A 182 17.07 -17.15 -72.79
N GLU A 183 18.27 -16.64 -73.09
CA GLU A 183 18.78 -16.48 -74.46
C GLU A 183 19.36 -17.81 -74.97
#